data_AF-A0A9D1XK24-F1
#
_entry.id   AF-A0A9D1XK24-F1
#
_cell.length_a   1.000
_cell.length_b   1.000
_cell.length_c   1.000
_cell.angle_alpha   90.00
_cell.angle_beta   90.00
_cell.angle_gamma   90.00
#
_symmetry.space_group_name_H-M   'P 1'
#
loop_
_entity.id
_entity.type
_entity.pdbx_description
1 polymer ?
#
loop_
_entity_poly.entity_id
_entity_poly.type
_entity_poly.pdbx_seq_one_letter_code
_entity_poly.pdbx_strand_id
1 'polypeptide(L)'
;METQTYKSTKEIGYEGTKNVIIKKIDGIELINFRGIENETIELGNYITVLAGKNGTMKSTMLGLIAHPFTSPNNAKDILGHTLKTNLSDVFRLSPEKDNARYSYNLCLTTSNNEQLKEMIRVWYYQNGNRFRVFVGEKNIKNVGNFLLNTCYINLKRLFPIIDTKAKEKENITVSEDDARFIFEQYQSIFQRTTFQNAKVVSQDNMKDTLGPSNTYYDFNSISSGEDNLGHILIKLLAFKKNRIYTDGNLNGILCIDEIEASMHPIAQEKLFDILYSFAKQYKVQIV
;
A
#
# COMPACT_ATOMS: atom_id res chain seq x y z
N MET A 1 17.69 12.03 -23.68
CA MET A 1 17.36 11.15 -22.55
C MET A 1 18.13 9.87 -22.77
N GLU A 2 19.11 9.57 -21.91
CA GLU A 2 19.75 8.26 -21.95
C GLU A 2 18.68 7.20 -21.68
N THR A 3 18.47 6.28 -22.61
CA THR A 3 17.65 5.09 -22.39
C THR A 3 18.26 4.32 -21.23
N GLN A 4 17.62 4.34 -20.06
CA GLN A 4 18.04 3.52 -18.93
C GLN A 4 17.98 2.05 -19.34
N THR A 5 19.15 1.42 -19.40
CA THR A 5 19.25 0.00 -19.79
C THR A 5 18.96 -0.86 -18.57
N TYR A 6 17.71 -1.30 -18.46
CA TYR A 6 17.30 -2.27 -17.44
C TYR A 6 17.81 -3.68 -17.75
N LYS A 7 18.15 -4.43 -16.70
CA LYS A 7 18.54 -5.83 -16.77
C LYS A 7 17.69 -6.67 -15.81
N SER A 8 17.47 -7.94 -16.12
CA SER A 8 16.81 -8.88 -15.21
C SER A 8 17.63 -9.16 -13.97
N THR A 9 16.98 -9.68 -12.93
CA THR A 9 17.63 -10.09 -11.66
C THR A 9 18.85 -10.98 -11.91
N LYS A 10 18.71 -11.93 -12.85
CA LYS A 10 19.76 -12.89 -13.21
C LYS A 10 20.90 -12.26 -14.03
N GLU A 11 20.59 -11.34 -14.93
CA GLU A 11 21.60 -10.64 -15.74
C GLU A 11 22.47 -9.70 -14.91
N ILE A 12 21.94 -9.16 -13.81
CA ILE A 12 22.72 -8.38 -12.84
C ILE A 12 23.60 -9.31 -11.99
N GLY A 13 23.18 -10.56 -11.76
CA GLY A 13 23.96 -11.57 -11.05
C GLY A 13 23.43 -11.94 -9.66
N TYR A 14 22.21 -11.52 -9.31
CA TYR A 14 21.57 -11.95 -8.07
C TYR A 14 21.13 -13.43 -8.15
N GLU A 15 21.26 -14.16 -7.04
CA GLU A 15 20.79 -15.55 -6.94
C GLU A 15 19.26 -15.69 -7.06
N GLY A 16 18.52 -14.64 -6.72
CA GLY A 16 17.08 -14.57 -6.80
C GLY A 16 16.54 -13.20 -6.41
N THR A 17 15.27 -12.96 -6.70
CA THR A 17 14.57 -11.68 -6.41
C THR A 17 14.52 -11.34 -4.93
N LYS A 18 14.61 -12.34 -4.05
CA LYS A 18 14.64 -12.15 -2.59
C LYS A 18 15.96 -11.55 -2.09
N ASN A 19 17.04 -11.64 -2.88
CA ASN A 19 18.35 -11.08 -2.55
C ASN A 19 18.48 -9.61 -2.99
N VAL A 20 17.49 -9.10 -3.74
CA VAL A 20 17.49 -7.72 -4.24
C VAL A 20 17.04 -6.78 -3.11
N ILE A 21 17.94 -5.90 -2.69
CA ILE A 21 17.59 -4.78 -1.81
C ILE A 21 17.14 -3.61 -2.70
N ILE A 22 15.90 -3.19 -2.52
CA ILE A 22 15.28 -2.17 -3.36
C ILE A 22 15.60 -0.78 -2.77
N LYS A 23 16.18 0.09 -3.58
CA LYS A 23 16.36 1.51 -3.24
C LYS A 23 15.15 2.33 -3.64
N LYS A 24 14.55 2.02 -4.80
CA LYS A 24 13.38 2.70 -5.35
C LYS A 24 12.67 1.77 -6.35
N ILE A 25 11.34 1.80 -6.36
CA ILE A 25 10.52 1.30 -7.48
C ILE A 25 10.38 2.44 -8.48
N ASP A 26 10.86 2.24 -9.70
CA ASP A 26 10.88 3.27 -10.73
C ASP A 26 9.59 3.32 -11.53
N GLY A 27 8.90 2.19 -11.69
CA GLY A 27 7.72 2.15 -12.53
C GLY A 27 7.25 0.75 -12.87
N ILE A 28 6.24 0.69 -13.73
CA ILE A 28 5.82 -0.53 -14.41
C ILE A 28 5.73 -0.33 -15.92
N GLU A 29 6.08 -1.35 -16.68
CA GLU A 29 5.86 -1.43 -18.13
C GLU A 29 4.76 -2.47 -18.40
N LEU A 30 3.56 -2.05 -18.74
CA LEU A 30 2.43 -2.91 -19.04
C LEU A 30 2.59 -3.54 -20.41
N ILE A 31 2.59 -4.87 -20.46
CA ILE A 31 2.52 -5.61 -21.72
C ILE A 31 1.05 -5.83 -22.06
N ASN A 32 0.31 -6.46 -21.15
CA ASN A 32 -1.14 -6.62 -21.25
C ASN A 32 -1.80 -6.81 -19.88
N PHE A 33 -2.83 -6.01 -19.58
CA PHE A 33 -3.71 -6.24 -18.42
C PHE A 33 -5.08 -5.60 -18.66
N ARG A 34 -6.15 -6.41 -18.71
CA ARG A 34 -7.55 -5.95 -18.86
C ARG A 34 -7.78 -4.89 -19.96
N GLY A 35 -7.10 -5.03 -21.10
CA GLY A 35 -7.24 -4.11 -22.23
C GLY A 35 -6.30 -2.91 -22.22
N ILE A 36 -5.46 -2.75 -21.18
CA ILE A 36 -4.28 -1.88 -21.24
C ILE A 36 -3.14 -2.66 -21.88
N GLU A 37 -2.55 -2.11 -22.93
CA GLU A 37 -1.46 -2.74 -23.68
C GLU A 37 -0.37 -1.71 -23.97
N ASN A 38 0.89 -2.10 -23.75
CA ASN A 38 2.09 -1.31 -24.08
C ASN A 38 2.13 0.10 -23.47
N GLU A 39 1.75 0.22 -22.19
CA GLU A 39 1.76 1.48 -21.43
C GLU A 39 2.84 1.47 -20.36
N THR A 40 3.47 2.62 -20.10
CA THR A 40 4.50 2.74 -19.05
C THR A 40 4.07 3.77 -18.02
N ILE A 41 4.28 3.44 -16.75
CA ILE A 41 3.99 4.32 -15.62
C ILE A 41 5.27 4.51 -14.83
N GLU A 42 5.69 5.76 -14.71
CA GLU A 42 6.84 6.15 -13.88
C GLU A 42 6.36 6.54 -12.48
N LEU A 43 7.12 6.14 -11.47
CA LEU A 43 6.88 6.48 -10.08
C LEU A 43 7.89 7.51 -9.59
N GLY A 44 7.36 8.49 -8.86
CA GLY A 44 8.13 9.46 -8.11
C GLY A 44 8.91 8.81 -6.97
N ASN A 45 9.89 9.55 -6.45
CA ASN A 45 10.78 9.06 -5.39
C ASN A 45 10.09 8.90 -4.03
N TYR A 46 9.00 9.63 -3.80
CA TYR A 46 8.29 9.66 -2.51
C TYR A 46 6.78 9.48 -2.69
N ILE A 47 6.15 10.38 -3.44
CA ILE A 47 4.74 10.31 -3.78
C ILE A 47 4.58 10.31 -5.30
N THR A 48 3.67 9.49 -5.79
CA THR A 48 3.12 9.55 -7.16
C THR A 48 1.62 9.76 -7.04
N VAL A 49 1.04 10.65 -7.84
CA VAL A 49 -0.42 10.84 -7.87
C VAL A 49 -0.93 10.40 -9.23
N LEU A 50 -1.81 9.40 -9.25
CA LEU A 50 -2.47 8.93 -10.46
C LEU A 50 -3.82 9.65 -10.62
N ALA A 51 -3.90 10.62 -11.53
CA ALA A 51 -5.12 11.39 -11.80
C ALA A 51 -5.71 11.08 -13.19
N GLY A 52 -7.04 11.17 -13.30
CA GLY A 52 -7.75 10.88 -14.54
C GLY A 52 -9.24 10.65 -14.31
N LYS A 53 -10.03 10.61 -15.40
CA LYS A 53 -11.48 10.40 -15.33
C LYS A 53 -11.84 9.03 -14.75
N ASN A 54 -13.09 8.83 -14.36
CA ASN A 54 -13.58 7.51 -13.96
C ASN A 54 -13.47 6.53 -15.14
N GLY A 55 -13.11 5.29 -14.84
CA GLY A 55 -12.93 4.25 -15.86
C GLY A 55 -11.56 4.21 -16.54
N THR A 56 -10.63 5.12 -16.23
CA THR A 56 -9.27 5.12 -16.82
C THR A 56 -8.30 4.14 -16.13
N MET A 57 -8.81 3.14 -15.43
CA MET A 57 -8.05 2.04 -14.82
C MET A 57 -6.97 2.45 -13.78
N LYS A 58 -7.08 3.63 -13.16
CA LYS A 58 -6.15 4.12 -12.10
C LYS A 58 -5.96 3.12 -10.96
N SER A 59 -7.05 2.64 -10.37
CA SER A 59 -7.00 1.63 -9.30
C SER A 59 -6.41 0.29 -9.79
N THR A 60 -6.52 -0.02 -11.08
CA THR A 60 -5.84 -1.19 -11.66
C THR A 60 -4.33 -0.99 -11.66
N MET A 61 -3.84 0.15 -12.12
CA MET A 61 -2.42 0.49 -12.10
C MET A 61 -1.87 0.45 -10.67
N LEU A 62 -2.59 1.05 -9.72
CA LEU A 62 -2.25 1.06 -8.30
C LEU A 62 -2.16 -0.37 -7.73
N GLY A 63 -3.09 -1.25 -8.12
CA GLY A 63 -3.10 -2.65 -7.73
C GLY A 63 -1.89 -3.43 -8.25
N LEU A 64 -1.53 -3.24 -9.52
CA LEU A 64 -0.36 -3.88 -10.15
C LEU A 64 0.95 -3.49 -9.45
N ILE A 65 1.05 -2.24 -9.03
CA ILE A 65 2.21 -1.74 -8.28
C ILE A 65 2.31 -2.41 -6.90
N ALA A 66 1.20 -2.68 -6.21
CA ALA A 66 1.23 -3.08 -4.80
C ALA A 66 1.44 -4.58 -4.53
N HIS A 67 0.97 -5.47 -5.41
CA HIS A 67 0.85 -6.90 -5.11
C HIS A 67 2.08 -7.82 -5.36
N PRO A 68 3.17 -7.46 -6.06
CA PRO A 68 4.24 -8.41 -6.43
C PRO A 68 5.29 -8.66 -5.33
N PHE A 69 4.98 -8.34 -4.08
CA PHE A 69 5.92 -8.39 -2.96
C PHE A 69 5.52 -9.39 -1.87
N THR A 70 6.44 -9.65 -0.96
CA THR A 70 6.22 -10.40 0.29
C THR A 70 6.86 -9.64 1.43
N SER A 71 6.15 -9.52 2.56
CA SER A 71 6.71 -8.90 3.78
C SER A 71 7.92 -9.71 4.27
N PRO A 72 9.12 -9.09 4.42
CA PRO A 72 10.32 -9.80 4.84
C PRO A 72 10.39 -10.09 6.34
N ASN A 73 9.67 -9.31 7.16
CA ASN A 73 9.82 -9.28 8.62
C ASN A 73 8.54 -9.64 9.37
N ASN A 74 7.57 -10.30 8.70
CA ASN A 74 6.24 -10.58 9.26
C ASN A 74 5.59 -9.32 9.84
N ALA A 75 5.81 -8.17 9.22
CA ALA A 75 5.34 -6.88 9.69
C ALA A 75 3.82 -6.88 9.84
N LYS A 76 3.33 -6.33 10.95
CA LYS A 76 1.90 -6.23 11.26
C LYS A 76 1.52 -4.83 11.73
N ASP A 77 0.27 -4.46 11.50
CA ASP A 77 -0.34 -3.31 12.13
C ASP A 77 -0.77 -3.60 13.58
N ILE A 78 -1.34 -2.59 14.25
CA ILE A 78 -1.74 -2.67 15.65
C ILE A 78 -2.85 -3.71 15.92
N LEU A 79 -3.61 -4.12 14.89
CA LEU A 79 -4.62 -5.18 14.96
C LEU A 79 -4.07 -6.55 14.56
N GLY A 80 -2.81 -6.63 14.15
CA GLY A 80 -2.17 -7.87 13.72
C GLY A 80 -2.32 -8.18 12.23
N HIS A 81 -2.86 -7.26 11.42
CA HIS A 81 -2.93 -7.44 9.97
C HIS A 81 -1.55 -7.27 9.34
N THR A 82 -1.15 -8.22 8.49
CA THR A 82 0.17 -8.23 7.86
C THR A 82 0.32 -7.09 6.85
N LEU A 83 1.51 -6.46 6.79
CA LEU A 83 1.91 -5.55 5.71
C LEU A 83 2.27 -6.30 4.42
N LYS A 84 1.24 -6.95 3.86
CA LYS A 84 1.31 -7.64 2.58
C LYS A 84 0.01 -7.40 1.82
N THR A 85 0.12 -6.85 0.62
CA THR A 85 -0.98 -6.76 -0.33
C THR A 85 -1.09 -8.06 -1.13
N ASN A 86 -2.21 -8.75 -1.01
CA ASN A 86 -2.52 -9.92 -1.81
C ASN A 86 -3.24 -9.52 -3.10
N LEU A 87 -3.19 -10.37 -4.13
CA LEU A 87 -3.91 -10.15 -5.38
C LEU A 87 -5.43 -9.93 -5.15
N SER A 88 -6.02 -10.62 -4.18
CA SER A 88 -7.44 -10.49 -3.82
C SER A 88 -7.79 -9.14 -3.17
N ASP A 89 -6.81 -8.43 -2.62
CA ASP A 89 -7.03 -7.13 -1.97
C ASP A 89 -7.18 -6.01 -2.99
N VAL A 90 -6.58 -6.21 -4.18
CA VAL A 90 -6.52 -5.24 -5.28
C VAL A 90 -7.44 -5.62 -6.45
N PHE A 91 -7.62 -6.90 -6.73
CA PHE A 91 -8.37 -7.37 -7.89
C PHE A 91 -9.45 -8.39 -7.54
N ARG A 92 -10.63 -8.17 -8.10
CA ARG A 92 -11.67 -9.18 -8.27
C ARG A 92 -11.68 -9.64 -9.73
N LEU A 93 -10.82 -10.62 -10.02
CA LEU A 93 -10.68 -11.20 -11.36
C LEU A 93 -11.77 -12.26 -11.58
N SER A 94 -12.35 -12.29 -12.78
CA SER A 94 -13.37 -13.23 -13.23
C SER A 94 -12.71 -14.39 -13.98
N PRO A 95 -12.90 -15.65 -13.56
CA PRO A 95 -12.40 -16.81 -14.31
C PRO A 95 -12.90 -16.87 -15.77
N GLU A 96 -14.09 -16.32 -16.03
CA GLU A 96 -14.69 -16.32 -17.37
C GLU A 96 -14.13 -15.21 -18.27
N LYS A 97 -13.89 -14.02 -17.72
CA LYS A 97 -13.48 -12.82 -18.49
C LYS A 97 -11.97 -12.57 -18.44
N ASP A 98 -11.32 -12.93 -17.34
CA ASP A 98 -9.88 -12.82 -17.11
C ASP A 98 -9.19 -14.17 -17.39
N ASN A 99 -9.52 -14.82 -18.51
CA ASN A 99 -8.97 -16.12 -18.90
C ASN A 99 -7.64 -16.04 -19.69
N ALA A 100 -7.22 -14.83 -20.07
CA ALA A 100 -5.94 -14.56 -20.69
C ALA A 100 -4.77 -14.62 -19.68
N ARG A 101 -3.55 -14.69 -20.20
CA ARG A 101 -2.34 -14.45 -19.40
C ARG A 101 -2.01 -12.98 -19.45
N TYR A 102 -2.03 -12.34 -18.30
CA TYR A 102 -1.59 -10.96 -18.15
C TYR A 102 -0.13 -10.88 -17.76
N SER A 103 0.51 -9.80 -18.19
CA SER A 103 1.91 -9.54 -17.89
C SER A 103 2.28 -8.08 -17.94
N TYR A 104 3.26 -7.72 -17.13
CA TYR A 104 3.89 -6.42 -17.06
C TYR A 104 5.29 -6.57 -16.48
N ASN A 105 6.14 -5.57 -16.58
CA ASN A 105 7.44 -5.56 -15.92
C ASN A 105 7.41 -4.59 -14.75
N LEU A 106 8.04 -4.97 -13.64
CA LEU A 106 8.38 -4.08 -12.54
C LEU A 106 9.79 -3.54 -12.78
N CYS A 107 9.93 -2.22 -12.83
CA CYS A 107 11.20 -1.53 -12.99
C CYS A 107 11.61 -0.93 -11.64
N LEU A 108 12.85 -1.18 -11.21
CA LEU A 108 13.36 -0.71 -9.93
C LEU A 108 14.86 -0.42 -9.96
N THR A 109 15.29 0.42 -9.03
CA THR A 109 16.69 0.71 -8.75
C THR A 109 17.11 -0.03 -7.48
N THR A 110 18.21 -0.79 -7.56
CA THR A 110 18.76 -1.54 -6.42
C THR A 110 19.56 -0.64 -5.46
N SER A 111 19.90 -1.16 -4.27
CA SER A 111 20.81 -0.48 -3.33
C SER A 111 22.17 -0.11 -3.94
N ASN A 112 22.62 -0.89 -4.93
CA ASN A 112 23.88 -0.67 -5.65
C ASN A 112 23.72 0.28 -6.86
N ASN A 113 22.54 0.88 -7.03
CA ASN A 113 22.16 1.74 -8.16
C ASN A 113 22.07 1.01 -9.51
N GLU A 114 21.84 -0.30 -9.51
CA GLU A 114 21.59 -1.04 -10.74
C GLU A 114 20.12 -0.87 -11.16
N GLN A 115 19.89 -0.75 -12.47
CA GLN A 115 18.55 -0.69 -13.06
C GLN A 115 18.06 -2.11 -13.33
N LEU A 116 17.08 -2.58 -12.53
CA LEU A 116 16.53 -3.92 -12.60
C LEU A 116 15.11 -3.91 -13.16
N LYS A 117 14.84 -4.84 -14.09
CA LYS A 117 13.50 -5.07 -14.63
C LYS A 117 13.13 -6.54 -14.57
N GLU A 118 11.99 -6.84 -13.95
CA GLU A 118 11.52 -8.23 -13.81
C GLU A 118 10.06 -8.37 -14.25
N MET A 119 9.79 -9.38 -15.07
CA MET A 119 8.44 -9.65 -15.58
C MET A 119 7.55 -10.20 -14.46
N ILE A 120 6.31 -9.74 -14.39
CA ILE A 120 5.28 -10.26 -13.50
C ILE A 120 4.15 -10.81 -14.36
N ARG A 121 3.69 -12.01 -14.02
CA ARG A 121 2.63 -12.72 -14.76
C ARG A 121 1.46 -12.99 -13.84
N VAL A 122 0.25 -12.77 -14.36
CA VAL A 122 -1.00 -13.07 -13.68
C VAL A 122 -1.85 -13.96 -14.59
N TRP A 123 -2.30 -15.11 -14.07
CA TRP A 123 -3.15 -16.02 -14.84
C TRP A 123 -4.08 -16.82 -13.95
N TYR A 124 -5.16 -17.32 -14.54
CA TYR A 124 -6.07 -18.24 -13.87
C TYR A 124 -5.48 -19.65 -13.80
N TYR A 125 -5.32 -20.19 -12.60
CA TYR A 125 -4.80 -21.55 -12.37
C TYR A 125 -5.97 -22.51 -12.08
N GLN A 126 -6.37 -23.23 -13.14
CA GLN A 126 -7.52 -24.15 -13.15
C GLN A 126 -7.52 -25.14 -11.97
N ASN A 127 -6.42 -25.87 -11.76
CA ASN A 127 -6.34 -26.91 -10.73
C ASN A 127 -6.48 -26.39 -9.29
N GLY A 128 -6.32 -25.08 -9.06
CA GLY A 128 -6.46 -24.46 -7.75
C GLY A 128 -7.63 -23.48 -7.65
N ASN A 129 -8.47 -23.40 -8.69
CA ASN A 129 -9.63 -22.52 -8.78
C ASN A 129 -9.33 -21.07 -8.35
N ARG A 130 -8.17 -20.54 -8.75
CA ARG A 130 -7.67 -19.24 -8.30
C ARG A 130 -6.73 -18.59 -9.28
N PHE A 131 -6.63 -17.27 -9.23
CA PHE A 131 -5.58 -16.54 -9.92
C PHE A 131 -4.23 -16.70 -9.20
N ARG A 132 -3.17 -16.78 -10.00
CA ARG A 132 -1.78 -16.83 -9.52
C ARG A 132 -1.02 -15.62 -10.03
N VAL A 133 -0.12 -15.14 -9.18
CA VAL A 133 0.91 -14.16 -9.51
C VAL A 133 2.24 -14.88 -9.46
N PHE A 134 3.11 -14.58 -10.42
CA PHE A 134 4.50 -15.02 -10.38
C PHE A 134 5.41 -13.92 -10.92
N VAL A 135 6.50 -13.67 -10.21
CA VAL A 135 7.58 -12.76 -10.63
C VAL A 135 8.65 -13.61 -11.31
N GLY A 136 8.98 -13.29 -12.56
CA GLY A 136 9.91 -13.99 -13.44
C GLY A 136 9.27 -14.55 -14.70
N GLU A 137 10.03 -14.65 -15.80
CA GLU A 137 9.59 -15.21 -17.09
C GLU A 137 9.26 -16.71 -17.03
N LYS A 138 9.97 -17.45 -16.18
CA LYS A 138 9.84 -18.91 -16.03
C LYS A 138 9.75 -19.27 -14.56
N ASN A 139 8.96 -20.30 -14.26
CA ASN A 139 8.83 -20.83 -12.90
C ASN A 139 10.10 -21.64 -12.52
N ILE A 140 11.18 -20.94 -12.21
CA ILE A 140 12.48 -21.51 -11.84
C ILE A 140 12.58 -21.47 -10.30
N LYS A 141 13.32 -22.43 -9.72
CA LYS A 141 13.67 -22.38 -8.28
C LYS A 141 14.35 -21.04 -7.94
N ASN A 142 14.06 -20.52 -6.76
CA ASN A 142 14.61 -19.26 -6.20
C ASN A 142 14.18 -17.95 -6.89
N VAL A 143 13.26 -18.00 -7.86
CA VAL A 143 12.64 -16.83 -8.48
C VAL A 143 11.19 -16.70 -7.98
N GLY A 144 10.84 -15.55 -7.39
CA GLY A 144 9.54 -15.30 -6.77
C GLY A 144 9.33 -13.84 -6.35
N ASN A 145 8.38 -13.56 -5.47
CA ASN A 145 8.11 -12.18 -5.04
C ASN A 145 9.35 -11.50 -4.44
N PHE A 146 9.52 -10.21 -4.75
CA PHE A 146 10.49 -9.35 -4.07
C PHE A 146 10.14 -9.19 -2.59
N LEU A 147 11.15 -8.89 -1.76
CA LEU A 147 10.97 -8.65 -0.34
C LEU A 147 10.74 -7.16 -0.06
N LEU A 148 9.51 -6.80 0.30
CA LEU A 148 9.12 -5.43 0.62
C LEU A 148 7.79 -5.42 1.40
N ASN A 149 7.66 -4.54 2.39
CA ASN A 149 6.38 -4.33 3.06
C ASN A 149 5.41 -3.57 2.15
N THR A 150 4.16 -4.02 2.08
CA THR A 150 3.16 -3.44 1.17
C THR A 150 1.82 -3.26 1.86
N CYS A 151 1.09 -2.22 1.49
CA CYS A 151 -0.30 -2.04 1.91
C CYS A 151 -1.09 -1.36 0.79
N TYR A 152 -2.26 -1.90 0.47
CA TYR A 152 -3.23 -1.28 -0.42
C TYR A 152 -4.47 -0.87 0.38
N ILE A 153 -4.74 0.43 0.41
CA ILE A 153 -5.89 1.03 1.05
C ILE A 153 -6.98 1.19 -0.02
N ASN A 154 -7.97 0.30 0.01
CA ASN A 154 -9.10 0.31 -0.92
C ASN A 154 -10.26 1.19 -0.42
N LEU A 155 -11.33 1.26 -1.22
CA LEU A 155 -12.53 2.07 -0.91
C LEU A 155 -13.40 1.53 0.22
N LYS A 156 -13.15 0.31 0.73
CA LYS A 156 -13.91 -0.21 1.89
C LYS A 156 -13.77 0.70 3.11
N ARG A 157 -12.67 1.45 3.22
CA ARG A 157 -12.47 2.44 4.28
C ARG A 157 -13.55 3.53 4.32
N LEU A 158 -14.16 3.84 3.17
CA LEU A 158 -15.18 4.88 3.03
C LEU A 158 -16.56 4.45 3.53
N PHE A 159 -16.79 3.16 3.76
CA PHE A 159 -18.03 2.71 4.40
C PHE A 159 -18.04 3.19 5.85
N PRO A 160 -18.97 4.06 6.30
CA PRO A 160 -18.88 4.68 7.63
C PRO A 160 -18.81 3.65 8.75
N ILE A 161 -17.87 3.80 9.69
CA ILE A 161 -17.72 2.84 10.81
C ILE A 161 -18.98 2.81 11.69
N ILE A 162 -19.67 3.94 11.82
CA ILE A 162 -20.87 4.10 12.63
C ILE A 162 -22.06 3.29 12.11
N ASP A 163 -22.07 2.97 10.82
CA ASP A 163 -23.12 2.17 10.16
C ASP A 163 -22.82 0.66 10.23
N THR A 164 -21.85 0.26 11.06
CA THR A 164 -21.40 -1.13 11.21
C THR A 164 -21.70 -1.66 12.61
N LYS A 165 -21.27 -2.89 12.89
CA LYS A 165 -21.32 -3.47 14.24
C LYS A 165 -19.95 -3.36 14.93
N ALA A 166 -19.17 -2.36 14.56
CA ALA A 166 -17.83 -2.14 15.08
C ALA A 166 -17.81 -1.99 16.59
N LYS A 167 -16.67 -2.36 17.18
CA LYS A 167 -16.44 -2.25 18.61
C LYS A 167 -15.05 -1.72 18.86
N GLU A 168 -14.89 -1.03 19.98
CA GLU A 168 -13.58 -0.76 20.55
C GLU A 168 -12.88 -2.07 20.90
N LYS A 169 -11.58 -2.12 20.63
CA LYS A 169 -10.73 -3.27 20.94
C LYS A 169 -10.03 -3.03 22.26
N GLU A 170 -10.70 -3.37 23.37
CA GLU A 170 -10.20 -3.15 24.74
C GLU A 170 -8.84 -3.80 25.03
N ASN A 171 -8.51 -4.89 24.34
CA ASN A 171 -7.24 -5.61 24.52
C ASN A 171 -6.07 -4.98 23.74
N ILE A 172 -6.31 -3.91 22.97
CA ILE A 172 -5.30 -3.24 22.17
C ILE A 172 -4.98 -1.89 22.80
N THR A 173 -3.78 -1.79 23.37
CA THR A 173 -3.27 -0.54 23.93
C THR A 173 -2.44 0.21 22.89
N VAL A 174 -2.79 1.47 22.65
CA VAL A 174 -1.97 2.39 21.86
C VAL A 174 -0.83 2.89 22.75
N SER A 175 0.43 2.73 22.32
CA SER A 175 1.58 3.21 23.10
C SER A 175 1.60 4.75 23.14
N GLU A 176 2.27 5.34 24.13
CA GLU A 176 2.36 6.80 24.24
C GLU A 176 2.95 7.47 22.98
N ASP A 177 3.97 6.88 22.37
CA ASP A 177 4.56 7.40 21.12
C ASP A 177 3.59 7.33 19.93
N ASP A 178 2.79 6.28 19.83
CA ASP A 178 1.76 6.15 18.80
C ASP A 178 0.62 7.12 19.04
N ALA A 179 0.18 7.25 20.30
CA ALA A 179 -0.89 8.16 20.70
C ALA A 179 -0.50 9.62 20.38
N ARG A 180 0.75 10.01 20.69
CA ARG A 180 1.29 11.31 20.31
C ARG A 180 1.28 11.51 18.79
N PHE A 181 1.77 10.54 18.02
CA PHE A 181 1.77 10.62 16.56
C PHE A 181 0.35 10.78 16.01
N ILE A 182 -0.61 9.97 16.49
CA ILE A 182 -2.03 10.02 16.11
C ILE A 182 -2.61 11.40 16.41
N PHE A 183 -2.44 11.86 17.65
CA PHE A 183 -2.93 13.16 18.10
C PHE A 183 -2.42 14.30 17.22
N GLU A 184 -1.12 14.34 16.93
CA GLU A 184 -0.51 15.36 16.08
C GLU A 184 -1.14 15.40 14.68
N GLN A 185 -1.47 14.23 14.10
CA GLN A 185 -2.07 14.18 12.77
C GLN A 185 -3.54 14.66 12.78
N TYR A 186 -4.34 14.20 13.74
CA TYR A 186 -5.72 14.66 13.90
C TYR A 186 -5.80 16.16 14.21
N GLN A 187 -4.89 16.66 15.06
CA GLN A 187 -4.79 18.07 15.37
C GLN A 187 -4.36 18.89 14.16
N SER A 188 -3.38 18.41 13.38
CA SER A 188 -2.92 19.10 12.17
C SER A 188 -4.04 19.18 11.13
N ILE A 189 -4.65 18.05 10.77
CA ILE A 189 -5.63 17.96 9.67
C ILE A 189 -6.97 18.60 10.05
N PHE A 190 -7.53 18.23 11.20
CA PHE A 190 -8.91 18.56 11.58
C PHE A 190 -9.02 19.50 12.79
N GLN A 191 -7.90 19.98 13.36
CA GLN A 191 -7.89 20.80 14.58
C GLN A 191 -8.58 20.10 15.77
N ARG A 192 -8.54 18.77 15.80
CA ARG A 192 -9.17 17.95 16.82
C ARG A 192 -8.22 17.61 17.95
N THR A 193 -8.53 18.12 19.14
CA THR A 193 -7.77 17.81 20.36
C THR A 193 -8.24 16.55 21.08
N THR A 194 -9.38 15.98 20.69
CA THR A 194 -10.04 14.85 21.34
C THR A 194 -9.35 13.50 21.13
N PHE A 195 -8.41 13.43 20.19
CA PHE A 195 -7.61 12.23 19.90
C PHE A 195 -6.33 12.11 20.75
N GLN A 196 -6.19 12.89 21.84
CA GLN A 196 -5.09 12.73 22.81
C GLN A 196 -5.03 11.29 23.35
N ASN A 197 -6.21 10.71 23.59
CA ASN A 197 -6.37 9.29 23.85
C ASN A 197 -7.18 8.70 22.70
N ALA A 198 -6.56 7.85 21.90
CA ALA A 198 -7.23 7.13 20.83
C ALA A 198 -7.38 5.65 21.21
N LYS A 199 -8.55 5.09 20.94
CA LYS A 199 -8.79 3.65 20.99
C LYS A 199 -8.92 3.10 19.58
N VAL A 200 -8.49 1.86 19.42
CA VAL A 200 -8.68 1.13 18.16
C VAL A 200 -10.11 0.64 18.07
N VAL A 201 -10.77 0.94 16.97
CA VAL A 201 -12.15 0.54 16.66
C VAL A 201 -12.12 -0.34 15.44
N SER A 202 -12.82 -1.46 15.46
CA SER A 202 -12.78 -2.38 14.32
C SER A 202 -14.10 -3.13 14.12
N GLN A 203 -14.47 -3.22 12.85
CA GLN A 203 -15.45 -4.16 12.32
C GLN A 203 -14.67 -5.31 11.69
N ASP A 204 -14.70 -6.47 12.35
CA ASP A 204 -13.93 -7.65 11.95
C ASP A 204 -14.13 -7.99 10.46
N ASN A 205 -13.02 -8.26 9.78
CA ASN A 205 -12.95 -8.59 8.35
C ASN A 205 -13.50 -7.52 7.40
N MET A 206 -13.66 -6.28 7.86
CA MET A 206 -14.18 -5.20 7.04
C MET A 206 -13.28 -3.96 7.04
N LYS A 207 -13.16 -3.28 8.19
CA LYS A 207 -12.37 -2.07 8.33
C LYS A 207 -12.06 -1.76 9.80
N ASP A 208 -10.98 -1.03 9.98
CA ASP A 208 -10.48 -0.58 11.29
C ASP A 208 -10.25 0.93 11.25
N THR A 209 -10.40 1.59 12.39
CA THR A 209 -10.17 3.02 12.54
C THR A 209 -9.77 3.36 13.99
N LEU A 210 -9.63 4.64 14.27
CA LEU A 210 -9.32 5.20 15.58
C LEU A 210 -10.53 6.01 16.06
N GLY A 211 -10.94 5.77 17.29
CA GLY A 211 -11.96 6.54 18.00
C GLY A 211 -11.35 7.37 19.12
N PRO A 212 -11.84 8.58 19.40
CA PRO A 212 -11.44 9.32 20.58
C PRO A 212 -11.95 8.61 21.84
N SER A 213 -11.19 8.68 22.93
CA SER A 213 -11.50 8.04 24.21
C SER A 213 -11.33 9.02 25.37
N ASN A 214 -12.05 8.81 26.46
CA ASN A 214 -12.01 9.66 27.67
C ASN A 214 -12.27 11.15 27.37
N THR A 215 -13.26 11.43 26.52
CA THR A 215 -13.65 12.77 26.08
C THR A 215 -15.16 12.84 25.86
N TYR A 216 -15.67 13.97 25.36
CA TYR A 216 -17.11 14.26 25.27
C TYR A 216 -17.85 13.52 24.14
N TYR A 217 -17.14 12.78 23.29
CA TYR A 217 -17.72 11.90 22.27
C TYR A 217 -16.80 10.70 22.00
N ASP A 218 -17.36 9.64 21.42
CA ASP A 218 -16.69 8.40 21.08
C ASP A 218 -16.74 8.12 19.57
N PHE A 219 -16.34 6.91 19.16
CA PHE A 219 -16.37 6.51 17.76
C PHE A 219 -17.77 6.48 17.13
N ASN A 220 -18.86 6.44 17.90
CA ASN A 220 -20.22 6.46 17.36
C ASN A 220 -20.60 7.84 16.81
N SER A 221 -19.79 8.87 17.09
CA SER A 221 -20.05 10.26 16.68
C SER A 221 -18.91 10.88 15.88
N ILE A 222 -17.95 10.08 15.38
CA ILE A 222 -16.88 10.61 14.52
C ILE A 222 -17.39 10.89 13.11
N SER A 223 -16.81 11.89 12.47
CA SER A 223 -17.05 12.21 11.06
C SER A 223 -16.41 11.17 10.12
N SER A 224 -16.90 11.11 8.88
CA SER A 224 -16.30 10.29 7.82
C SER A 224 -14.84 10.65 7.51
N GLY A 225 -14.44 11.89 7.77
CA GLY A 225 -13.05 12.34 7.62
C GLY A 225 -12.16 11.79 8.75
N GLU A 226 -12.63 11.88 10.00
CA GLU A 226 -11.91 11.32 11.16
C GLU A 226 -11.78 9.80 11.08
N ASP A 227 -12.84 9.12 10.64
CA ASP A 227 -12.87 7.67 10.39
C ASP A 227 -11.86 7.25 9.31
N ASN A 228 -11.87 7.92 8.15
CA ASN A 228 -10.95 7.61 7.06
C ASN A 228 -9.49 7.90 7.43
N LEU A 229 -9.23 9.02 8.11
CA LEU A 229 -7.90 9.34 8.62
C LEU A 229 -7.40 8.26 9.58
N GLY A 230 -8.25 7.80 10.50
CA GLY A 230 -7.88 6.75 11.46
C GLY A 230 -7.41 5.47 10.77
N HIS A 231 -8.12 5.07 9.70
CA HIS A 231 -7.72 3.93 8.88
C HIS A 231 -6.32 4.11 8.25
N ILE A 232 -6.05 5.28 7.67
CA ILE A 232 -4.75 5.61 7.06
C ILE A 232 -3.64 5.61 8.11
N LEU A 233 -3.86 6.26 9.26
CA LEU A 233 -2.87 6.38 10.34
C LEU A 233 -2.47 5.03 10.92
N ILE A 234 -3.40 4.07 11.04
CA ILE A 234 -3.08 2.69 11.47
C ILE A 234 -2.03 2.06 10.51
N LYS A 235 -2.18 2.27 9.20
CA LYS A 235 -1.23 1.73 8.21
C LYS A 235 0.11 2.48 8.23
N LEU A 236 0.10 3.81 8.40
CA LEU A 236 1.33 4.58 8.59
C LEU A 236 2.10 4.14 9.83
N LEU A 237 1.44 3.94 10.97
CA LEU A 237 2.07 3.42 12.19
C LEU A 237 2.70 2.04 11.97
N ALA A 238 2.04 1.18 11.20
CA ALA A 238 2.60 -0.13 10.85
C ALA A 238 3.91 0.01 10.05
N PHE A 239 3.98 0.89 9.05
CA PHE A 239 5.23 1.14 8.33
C PHE A 239 6.30 1.78 9.22
N LYS A 240 5.92 2.74 10.07
CA LYS A 240 6.82 3.40 11.03
C LYS A 240 7.50 2.38 11.94
N LYS A 241 6.75 1.41 12.46
CA LYS A 241 7.25 0.39 13.40
C LYS A 241 8.03 -0.74 12.72
N ASN A 242 7.67 -1.10 11.49
CA ASN A 242 8.20 -2.29 10.83
C ASN A 242 9.18 -1.96 9.70
N ARG A 243 10.06 -0.98 9.91
CA ARG A 243 11.13 -0.64 8.97
C ARG A 243 12.03 -1.87 8.73
N ILE A 244 12.44 -2.05 7.49
CA ILE A 244 13.38 -3.07 7.04
C ILE A 244 14.82 -2.52 7.13
N TYR A 245 15.00 -1.25 6.77
CA TYR A 245 16.28 -0.58 6.60
C TYR A 245 16.32 0.84 7.20
N THR A 246 17.52 1.25 7.64
CA THR A 246 17.83 2.59 8.16
C THR A 246 18.80 3.38 7.29
N ASP A 247 19.38 2.75 6.27
CA ASP A 247 20.45 3.27 5.40
C ASP A 247 19.94 3.94 4.11
N GLY A 248 18.64 4.25 4.05
CA GLY A 248 18.03 4.95 2.92
C GLY A 248 17.42 4.07 1.84
N ASN A 249 17.53 2.73 1.97
CA ASN A 249 16.79 1.79 1.14
C ASN A 249 15.28 1.81 1.42
N LEU A 250 14.50 1.32 0.45
CA LEU A 250 13.04 1.36 0.50
C LEU A 250 12.50 0.42 1.58
N ASN A 251 11.67 0.95 2.47
CA ASN A 251 11.03 0.19 3.54
C ASN A 251 9.65 -0.34 3.17
N GLY A 252 9.02 0.24 2.14
CA GLY A 252 7.69 -0.20 1.74
C GLY A 252 7.08 0.59 0.60
N ILE A 253 5.93 0.10 0.14
CA ILE A 253 5.03 0.85 -0.73
C ILE A 253 3.60 0.84 -0.16
N LEU A 254 3.02 2.02 -0.08
CA LEU A 254 1.66 2.26 0.38
C LEU A 254 0.85 2.82 -0.78
N CYS A 255 -0.17 2.08 -1.19
CA CYS A 255 -1.06 2.48 -2.25
C CYS A 255 -2.40 2.93 -1.68
N ILE A 256 -2.87 4.14 -2.00
CA ILE A 256 -4.14 4.68 -1.48
C ILE A 256 -5.08 5.03 -2.63
N ASP A 257 -6.14 4.25 -2.77
CA ASP A 257 -7.15 4.45 -3.83
C ASP A 257 -8.07 5.62 -3.49
N GLU A 258 -8.36 6.54 -4.40
CA GLU A 258 -9.22 7.74 -4.17
C GLU A 258 -8.84 8.50 -2.87
N ILE A 259 -7.59 8.93 -2.75
CA ILE A 259 -7.05 9.63 -1.56
C ILE A 259 -7.87 10.87 -1.16
N GLU A 260 -8.50 11.53 -2.13
CA GLU A 260 -9.33 12.72 -1.98
C GLU A 260 -10.68 12.45 -1.30
N ALA A 261 -11.12 11.19 -1.27
CA ALA A 261 -12.45 10.85 -0.79
C ALA A 261 -12.63 11.14 0.71
N SER A 262 -13.85 11.59 1.06
CA SER A 262 -14.35 11.90 2.42
C SER A 262 -13.72 13.09 3.16
N MET A 263 -12.82 13.85 2.54
CA MET A 263 -12.17 15.03 3.15
C MET A 263 -12.45 16.32 2.38
N HIS A 264 -12.51 17.45 3.10
CA HIS A 264 -12.56 18.79 2.50
C HIS A 264 -11.17 19.15 1.91
N PRO A 265 -11.07 19.97 0.84
CA PRO A 265 -9.79 20.29 0.18
C PRO A 265 -8.63 20.68 1.11
N ILE A 266 -8.88 21.52 2.13
CA ILE A 266 -7.84 21.91 3.11
C ILE A 266 -7.29 20.70 3.89
N ALA A 267 -8.16 19.73 4.23
CA ALA A 267 -7.73 18.50 4.89
C ALA A 267 -6.96 17.57 3.92
N GLN A 268 -7.32 17.56 2.64
CA GLN A 268 -6.60 16.81 1.61
C GLN A 268 -5.17 17.33 1.43
N GLU A 269 -4.98 18.65 1.38
CA GLU A 269 -3.66 19.29 1.30
C GLU A 269 -2.78 18.91 2.50
N LYS A 270 -3.32 19.03 3.71
CA LYS A 270 -2.59 18.65 4.93
C LYS A 270 -2.28 17.15 5.00
N LEU A 271 -3.21 16.31 4.55
CA LEU A 271 -2.97 14.87 4.45
C LEU A 271 -1.82 14.59 3.47
N PHE A 272 -1.79 15.27 2.33
CA PHE A 272 -0.68 15.16 1.37
C PHE A 272 0.66 15.54 2.00
N ASP A 273 0.73 16.65 2.73
CA ASP A 273 1.96 17.08 3.43
C ASP A 273 2.46 16.06 4.46
N ILE A 274 1.53 15.48 5.22
CA ILE A 274 1.81 14.42 6.19
C ILE A 274 2.35 13.18 5.48
N LEU A 275 1.68 12.72 4.41
CA LEU A 275 2.10 11.57 3.62
C LEU A 275 3.48 11.82 2.99
N TYR A 276 3.75 13.03 2.50
CA TYR A 276 5.02 13.37 1.87
C TYR A 276 6.18 13.36 2.88
N SER A 277 5.94 13.98 4.04
CA SER A 277 6.91 13.98 5.15
C SER A 277 7.17 12.57 5.65
N PHE A 278 6.11 11.76 5.79
CA PHE A 278 6.19 10.36 6.19
C PHE A 278 6.98 9.53 5.17
N ALA A 279 6.66 9.63 3.88
CA ALA A 279 7.34 8.94 2.79
C ALA A 279 8.85 9.20 2.80
N LYS A 280 9.24 10.46 2.99
CA LYS A 280 10.64 10.88 3.07
C LYS A 280 11.35 10.34 4.31
N GLN A 281 10.72 10.46 5.48
CA GLN A 281 11.29 10.07 6.77
C GLN A 281 11.46 8.55 6.88
N TYR A 282 10.44 7.80 6.49
CA TYR A 282 10.39 6.34 6.65
C TYR A 282 10.81 5.57 5.42
N LYS A 283 11.15 6.25 4.31
CA LYS A 283 11.49 5.64 3.02
C LYS A 283 10.40 4.69 2.55
N VAL A 284 9.18 5.18 2.50
CA VAL A 284 8.02 4.48 1.94
C VAL A 284 7.60 5.24 0.69
N GLN A 285 7.47 4.54 -0.44
CA GLN A 285 6.86 5.14 -1.63
C GLN A 285 5.35 5.09 -1.48
N ILE A 286 4.69 6.20 -1.75
CA ILE A 286 3.23 6.32 -1.69
C ILE A 286 2.71 6.57 -3.09
N VAL A 287 1.66 5.86 -3.48
CA VAL A 287 1.00 5.97 -4.79
C VAL A 287 -0.50 6.14 -4.59
#